data_AF-A0A9E0HGT5-F1
#
_entry.id   AF-A0A9E0HGT5-F1
#
_cell.length_a   1.000
_cell.length_b   1.000
_cell.length_c   1.000
_cell.angle_alpha   90.00
_cell.angle_beta   90.00
_cell.angle_gamma   90.00
#
_symmetry.space_group_name_H-M   'P 1'
#
loop_
_entity.id
_entity.type
_entity.pdbx_description
1 polymer ?
#
loop_
_entity_poly.entity_id
_entity_poly.type
_entity_poly.pdbx_seq_one_letter_code
_entity_poly.pdbx_strand_id
1 'polypeptide(L)'
;MRTPRLRATPPEDSVVEALAACHERIRWFAALAQTLAVRVDAAAADRAEAAAAVIRYFTVALPLHAADEDLALAPRLRALGPRVDDALAAMTAEHLDHAPLLAAVLAPCRAIVAAPTGPAPRELGAAADALAAAFATHLAEEEAVVFPAVAVLPAHDLAAIRAEMFARRAPPS
;
A
#
# COMPACT_ATOMS: atom_id res chain seq x y z
N MET A 1 19.00 -10.12 5.71
CA MET A 1 18.22 -8.90 5.41
C MET A 1 17.64 -8.38 6.71
N ARG A 2 18.08 -7.21 7.18
CA ARG A 2 17.39 -6.60 8.32
C ARG A 2 16.11 -5.96 7.79
N THR A 3 14.97 -6.60 8.06
CA THR A 3 13.67 -5.95 7.91
C THR A 3 13.64 -4.76 8.86
N PRO A 4 13.44 -3.53 8.38
CA PRO A 4 13.21 -2.42 9.28
C PRO A 4 11.96 -2.75 10.08
N ARG A 5 12.03 -2.66 11.41
CA ARG A 5 10.80 -2.54 12.20
C ARG A 5 10.09 -1.30 11.65
N LEU A 6 8.83 -1.45 11.23
CA LEU A 6 7.95 -0.32 10.98
C LEU A 6 7.97 0.53 12.25
N ARG A 7 8.77 1.59 12.23
CA ARG A 7 8.72 2.62 13.27
C ARG A 7 7.34 3.25 13.15
N ALA A 8 6.71 3.51 14.29
CA ALA A 8 5.59 4.45 14.31
C ALA A 8 6.10 5.75 13.69
N THR A 9 5.57 6.10 12.51
CA THR A 9 5.83 7.39 11.90
C THR A 9 5.31 8.46 12.88
N PRO A 10 6.08 9.52 13.18
CA PRO A 10 5.51 10.67 13.90
C PRO A 10 4.25 11.14 13.15
N PRO A 11 3.27 11.75 13.85
CA PRO A 11 2.09 12.28 13.17
C PRO A 11 2.56 13.26 12.09
N GLU A 12 2.29 12.94 10.84
CA GLU A 12 2.66 13.81 9.73
C GLU A 12 1.82 15.08 9.78
N ASP A 13 2.42 16.23 9.47
CA ASP A 13 1.79 17.54 9.68
C ASP A 13 0.62 17.76 8.70
N SER A 14 0.58 17.03 7.57
CA SER A 14 -0.50 17.07 6.58
C SER A 14 -1.04 15.70 6.14
N VAL A 15 -2.27 15.70 5.59
CA VAL A 15 -2.92 14.51 4.99
C VAL A 15 -2.08 13.96 3.83
N VAL A 16 -1.59 14.85 2.97
CA VAL A 16 -0.83 14.48 1.76
C VAL A 16 0.51 13.84 2.14
N GLU A 17 1.23 14.37 3.14
CA GLU A 17 2.49 13.77 3.59
C GLU A 17 2.24 12.35 4.14
N ALA A 18 1.22 12.16 4.98
CA ALA A 18 0.87 10.84 5.51
C ALA A 18 0.58 9.80 4.41
N LEU A 19 -0.11 10.21 3.35
CA LEU A 19 -0.42 9.36 2.19
C LEU A 19 0.81 9.12 1.32
N ALA A 20 1.63 10.15 1.05
CA ALA A 20 2.89 10.00 0.32
C ALA A 20 3.85 9.03 1.06
N ALA A 21 3.90 9.09 2.38
CA ALA A 21 4.67 8.13 3.16
C ALA A 21 4.08 6.72 3.09
N CYS A 22 2.75 6.55 2.95
CA CYS A 22 2.13 5.27 2.60
C CYS A 22 2.60 4.80 1.22
N HIS A 23 2.64 5.66 0.21
CA HIS A 23 3.07 5.31 -1.15
C HIS A 23 4.51 4.80 -1.18
N GLU A 24 5.42 5.47 -0.46
CA GLU A 24 6.80 5.02 -0.31
C GLU A 24 6.90 3.63 0.32
N ARG A 25 6.04 3.35 1.33
CA ARG A 25 5.96 2.01 1.91
C ARG A 25 5.39 0.98 0.92
N ILE A 26 4.37 1.32 0.14
CA ILE A 26 3.82 0.42 -0.90
C ILE A 26 4.91 0.03 -1.90
N ARG A 27 5.64 1.01 -2.44
CA ARG A 27 6.78 0.81 -3.33
C ARG A 27 7.84 -0.09 -2.68
N TRP A 28 8.19 0.18 -1.44
CA TRP A 28 9.19 -0.60 -0.70
C TRP A 28 8.77 -2.06 -0.51
N PHE A 29 7.52 -2.33 -0.12
CA PHE A 29 7.03 -3.70 0.09
C PHE A 29 6.85 -4.46 -1.23
N ALA A 30 6.48 -3.78 -2.32
CA ALA A 30 6.49 -4.39 -3.66
C ALA A 30 7.91 -4.78 -4.08
N ALA A 31 8.89 -3.89 -3.89
CA ALA A 31 10.30 -4.17 -4.16
C ALA A 31 10.87 -5.28 -3.26
N LEU A 32 10.43 -5.36 -2.00
CA LEU A 32 10.79 -6.45 -1.10
C LEU A 32 10.27 -7.80 -1.63
N ALA A 33 9.05 -7.86 -2.15
CA ALA A 33 8.48 -9.06 -2.77
C ALA A 33 9.28 -9.50 -4.01
N GLN A 34 9.67 -8.55 -4.87
CA GLN A 34 10.57 -8.83 -6.01
C GLN A 34 11.92 -9.38 -5.54
N THR A 35 12.48 -8.80 -4.48
CA THR A 35 13.77 -9.22 -3.93
C THR A 35 13.70 -10.64 -3.35
N LEU A 36 12.60 -10.99 -2.69
CA LEU A 36 12.34 -12.35 -2.19
C LEU A 36 12.34 -13.40 -3.30
N ALA A 37 11.94 -13.05 -4.53
CA ALA A 37 11.92 -13.96 -5.66
C ALA A 37 13.33 -14.31 -6.18
N VAL A 38 14.28 -13.38 -6.06
CA VAL A 38 15.62 -13.51 -6.68
C VAL A 38 16.73 -13.85 -5.69
N ARG A 39 16.61 -13.44 -4.42
CA ARG A 39 17.66 -13.66 -3.40
C ARG A 39 17.53 -15.00 -2.67
N VAL A 40 17.84 -16.06 -3.41
CA VAL A 40 17.84 -17.45 -2.91
C VAL A 40 18.99 -17.76 -1.94
N ASP A 41 20.04 -16.94 -1.93
CA ASP A 41 21.24 -17.05 -1.10
C ASP A 41 21.06 -16.52 0.33
N ALA A 42 19.98 -15.77 0.59
CA ALA A 42 19.65 -15.28 1.92
C ALA A 42 19.33 -16.43 2.89
N ALA A 43 19.69 -16.26 4.17
CA ALA A 43 19.36 -17.21 5.22
C ALA A 43 17.85 -17.46 5.30
N ALA A 44 17.44 -18.72 5.55
CA ALA A 44 16.04 -19.11 5.59
C ALA A 44 15.19 -18.26 6.56
N ALA A 45 15.75 -17.93 7.73
CA ALA A 45 15.09 -17.08 8.72
C ALA A 45 14.81 -15.66 8.18
N ASP A 46 15.79 -15.04 7.53
CA ASP A 46 15.67 -13.69 6.96
C ASP A 46 14.58 -13.65 5.86
N ARG A 47 14.51 -14.69 5.01
CA ARG A 47 13.47 -14.80 3.98
C ARG A 47 12.09 -14.93 4.59
N ALA A 48 11.94 -15.77 5.62
CA ALA A 48 10.69 -15.94 6.33
C ALA A 48 10.23 -14.63 6.99
N GLU A 49 11.16 -13.89 7.61
CA GLU A 49 10.87 -12.60 8.23
C GLU A 49 10.40 -11.56 7.20
N ALA A 50 11.12 -11.44 6.07
CA ALA A 50 10.74 -10.55 4.98
C ALA A 50 9.38 -10.94 4.37
N ALA A 51 9.12 -12.22 4.12
CA ALA A 51 7.83 -12.69 3.61
C ALA A 51 6.69 -12.39 4.61
N ALA A 52 6.90 -12.59 5.91
CA ALA A 52 5.95 -12.24 6.94
C ALA A 52 5.67 -10.73 6.99
N ALA A 53 6.69 -9.90 6.76
CA ALA A 53 6.54 -8.46 6.70
C ALA A 53 5.73 -8.01 5.47
N VAL A 54 5.98 -8.57 4.29
CA VAL A 54 5.18 -8.36 3.07
C VAL A 54 3.72 -8.72 3.32
N ILE A 55 3.47 -9.91 3.90
CA ILE A 55 2.11 -10.33 4.25
C ILE A 55 1.44 -9.32 5.16
N ARG A 56 2.07 -8.98 6.29
CA ARG A 56 1.49 -8.07 7.28
C ARG A 56 1.16 -6.72 6.66
N TYR A 57 2.04 -6.15 5.85
CA TYR A 57 1.80 -4.83 5.26
C TYR A 57 0.59 -4.87 4.32
N PHE A 58 0.57 -5.79 3.37
CA PHE A 58 -0.48 -5.86 2.37
C PHE A 58 -1.82 -6.36 2.91
N THR A 59 -1.85 -7.08 4.04
CA THR A 59 -3.12 -7.52 4.66
C THR A 59 -3.66 -6.59 5.75
N VAL A 60 -2.86 -5.62 6.22
CA VAL A 60 -3.27 -4.73 7.31
C VAL A 60 -3.18 -3.27 6.91
N ALA A 61 -2.00 -2.79 6.49
CA ALA A 61 -1.78 -1.37 6.22
C ALA A 61 -2.37 -0.93 4.87
N LEU A 62 -2.19 -1.73 3.81
CA LEU A 62 -2.71 -1.37 2.48
C LEU A 62 -4.25 -1.22 2.44
N PRO A 63 -5.05 -2.15 3.00
CA PRO A 63 -6.52 -1.98 3.00
C PRO A 63 -6.98 -0.75 3.77
N LEU A 64 -6.25 -0.40 4.83
CA LEU A 64 -6.52 0.81 5.60
C LEU A 64 -6.21 2.08 4.80
N HIS A 65 -5.16 2.07 3.96
CA HIS A 65 -4.82 3.19 3.07
C HIS A 65 -5.89 3.38 1.98
N ALA A 66 -6.25 2.31 1.25
CA ALA A 66 -7.33 2.36 0.26
C ALA A 66 -8.66 2.84 0.88
N ALA A 67 -8.94 2.44 2.12
CA ALA A 67 -10.12 2.94 2.85
C ALA A 67 -10.04 4.43 3.22
N ASP A 68 -8.85 5.00 3.42
CA ASP A 68 -8.72 6.46 3.62
C ASP A 68 -9.05 7.19 2.32
N GLU A 69 -8.58 6.69 1.19
CA GLU A 69 -8.88 7.24 -0.14
C GLU A 69 -10.36 7.13 -0.49
N ASP A 70 -10.92 5.93 -0.46
CA ASP A 70 -12.29 5.68 -0.91
C ASP A 70 -13.34 6.34 -0.01
N LEU A 71 -13.08 6.39 1.31
CA LEU A 71 -14.10 6.76 2.29
C LEU A 71 -13.87 8.13 2.93
N ALA A 72 -12.64 8.65 2.98
CA ALA A 72 -12.37 9.97 3.54
C ALA A 72 -12.08 11.01 2.45
N LEU A 73 -11.27 10.68 1.44
CA LEU A 73 -10.84 11.61 0.39
C LEU A 73 -11.90 11.76 -0.70
N ALA A 74 -12.27 10.65 -1.37
CA ALA A 74 -13.14 10.68 -2.54
C ALA A 74 -14.45 11.47 -2.33
N PRO A 75 -15.17 11.35 -1.20
CA PRO A 75 -16.40 12.13 -0.99
C PRO A 75 -16.20 13.65 -0.99
N ARG A 76 -15.02 14.14 -0.59
CA ARG A 76 -14.68 15.58 -0.51
C ARG A 76 -14.07 16.12 -1.79
N LEU A 77 -13.57 15.24 -2.64
CA LEU A 77 -12.92 15.60 -3.90
C LEU A 77 -13.87 15.52 -5.10
N ARG A 78 -15.01 14.85 -4.97
CA ARG A 78 -16.04 14.77 -6.01
C ARG A 78 -16.53 16.16 -6.41
N ALA A 79 -16.77 16.32 -7.71
CA ALA A 79 -17.27 17.55 -8.33
C ALA A 79 -16.32 18.77 -8.21
N LEU A 80 -15.06 18.58 -7.81
CA LEU A 80 -14.02 19.61 -7.93
C LEU A 80 -13.58 19.83 -9.38
N GLY A 81 -13.79 18.84 -10.25
CA GLY A 81 -13.64 18.97 -11.69
C GLY A 81 -13.53 17.62 -12.40
N PRO A 82 -13.80 17.54 -13.72
CA PRO A 82 -13.89 16.29 -14.45
C PRO A 82 -12.64 15.41 -14.34
N ARG A 83 -11.45 16.02 -14.39
CA ARG A 83 -10.18 15.29 -14.26
C ARG A 83 -10.03 14.63 -12.89
N VAL A 84 -10.47 15.30 -11.82
CA VAL A 84 -10.42 14.73 -10.46
C VAL A 84 -11.45 13.62 -10.34
N ASP A 85 -12.65 13.81 -10.87
CA ASP A 85 -13.71 12.79 -10.86
C ASP A 85 -13.29 11.52 -11.62
N ASP A 86 -12.65 11.66 -12.79
CA ASP A 86 -12.11 10.54 -13.57
C ASP A 86 -11.00 9.80 -12.81
N ALA A 87 -10.08 10.53 -12.18
CA ALA A 87 -9.00 9.94 -11.39
C ALA A 87 -9.54 9.20 -10.15
N LEU A 88 -10.55 9.74 -9.46
CA LEU A 88 -11.20 9.06 -8.33
C LEU A 88 -11.91 7.78 -8.77
N ALA A 89 -12.57 7.79 -9.94
CA ALA A 89 -13.22 6.60 -10.47
C ALA A 89 -12.21 5.51 -10.84
N ALA A 90 -11.08 5.90 -11.47
CA ALA A 90 -9.99 4.99 -11.79
C ALA A 90 -9.37 4.39 -10.51
N MET A 91 -9.02 5.23 -9.53
CA MET A 91 -8.48 4.84 -8.22
C MET A 91 -9.32 3.76 -7.55
N THR A 92 -10.64 4.01 -7.38
CA THR A 92 -11.54 3.03 -6.72
C THR A 92 -11.66 1.72 -7.52
N ALA A 93 -11.62 1.77 -8.86
CA ALA A 93 -11.62 0.57 -9.68
C ALA A 93 -10.31 -0.22 -9.53
N GLU A 94 -9.17 0.47 -9.56
CA GLU A 94 -7.84 -0.13 -9.39
C GLU A 94 -7.66 -0.78 -8.01
N HIS A 95 -8.22 -0.21 -6.94
CA HIS A 95 -8.25 -0.84 -5.62
C HIS A 95 -8.85 -2.25 -5.64
N LEU A 96 -9.90 -2.47 -6.44
CA LEU A 96 -10.51 -3.79 -6.62
C LEU A 96 -9.62 -4.69 -7.48
N ASP A 97 -9.06 -4.15 -8.56
CA ASP A 97 -8.21 -4.90 -9.49
C ASP A 97 -6.85 -5.31 -8.90
N HIS A 98 -6.39 -4.63 -7.83
CA HIS A 98 -5.22 -5.03 -7.08
C HIS A 98 -5.41 -6.33 -6.28
N ALA A 99 -6.64 -6.71 -5.92
CA ALA A 99 -6.92 -7.88 -5.09
C ALA A 99 -6.34 -9.21 -5.65
N PRO A 100 -6.57 -9.58 -6.94
CA PRO A 100 -5.96 -10.78 -7.51
C PRO A 100 -4.43 -10.73 -7.57
N LEU A 101 -3.84 -9.55 -7.85
CA LEU A 101 -2.38 -9.38 -7.87
C LEU A 101 -1.78 -9.58 -6.47
N LEU A 102 -2.42 -9.01 -5.46
CA LEU A 102 -2.05 -9.20 -4.06
C LEU A 102 -2.15 -10.67 -3.66
N ALA A 103 -3.22 -11.36 -4.03
CA ALA A 103 -3.37 -12.79 -3.74
C ALA A 103 -2.22 -13.62 -4.37
N ALA A 104 -1.84 -13.31 -5.61
CA ALA A 104 -0.75 -13.98 -6.32
C ALA A 104 0.62 -13.78 -5.67
N VAL A 105 0.85 -12.67 -4.96
CA VAL A 105 2.07 -12.43 -4.16
C VAL A 105 1.96 -13.04 -2.76
N LEU A 106 0.81 -12.91 -2.11
CA LEU A 106 0.62 -13.35 -0.73
C LEU A 106 0.67 -14.88 -0.58
N ALA A 107 0.15 -15.62 -1.55
CA ALA A 107 0.18 -17.09 -1.53
C ALA A 107 1.63 -17.65 -1.45
N PRO A 108 2.57 -17.31 -2.35
CA PRO A 108 3.95 -17.75 -2.25
C PRO A 108 4.67 -17.18 -1.02
N CYS A 109 4.40 -15.95 -0.58
CA CYS A 109 4.96 -15.45 0.69
C CYS A 109 4.54 -16.31 1.88
N ARG A 110 3.28 -16.76 1.94
CA ARG A 110 2.81 -17.68 3.00
C ARG A 110 3.53 -19.02 2.94
N ALA A 111 3.80 -19.54 1.74
CA ALA A 111 4.58 -20.76 1.56
C ALA A 111 6.02 -20.62 2.09
N ILE A 112 6.67 -19.46 1.85
CA ILE A 112 8.01 -19.16 2.39
C ILE A 112 7.99 -19.15 3.93
N VAL A 113 6.97 -18.52 4.54
CA VAL A 113 6.83 -18.50 6.00
C VAL A 113 6.61 -19.91 6.57
N ALA A 114 5.78 -20.72 5.92
CA ALA A 114 5.45 -22.07 6.37
C ALA A 114 6.62 -23.06 6.22
N ALA A 115 7.44 -22.90 5.18
CA ALA A 115 8.59 -23.76 4.92
C ALA A 115 9.85 -22.92 4.56
N PRO A 116 10.51 -22.28 5.55
CA PRO A 116 11.60 -21.34 5.29
C PRO A 116 12.82 -21.96 4.59
N THR A 117 13.07 -23.25 4.80
CA THR A 117 14.15 -24.02 4.17
C THR A 117 13.76 -24.65 2.83
N GLY A 118 12.50 -24.48 2.41
CA GLY A 118 12.01 -24.96 1.12
C GLY A 118 12.55 -24.17 -0.06
N PRO A 119 12.33 -24.67 -1.29
CA PRO A 119 12.69 -23.94 -2.50
C PRO A 119 11.88 -22.64 -2.61
N ALA A 120 12.46 -21.61 -3.22
CA ALA A 120 11.74 -20.37 -3.52
C ALA A 120 10.56 -20.65 -4.47
N PRO A 121 9.35 -20.14 -4.19
CA PRO A 121 8.21 -20.29 -5.08
C PRO A 121 8.48 -19.64 -6.44
N ARG A 122 8.39 -20.43 -7.53
CA ARG A 122 8.71 -19.96 -8.89
C ARG A 122 7.82 -18.81 -9.37
N GLU A 123 6.57 -18.78 -8.91
CA GLU A 123 5.57 -17.80 -9.33
C GLU A 123 5.76 -16.42 -8.69
N LEU A 124 6.52 -16.33 -7.58
CA LEU A 124 6.64 -15.09 -6.82
C LEU A 124 7.23 -13.94 -7.64
N GLY A 125 8.22 -14.21 -8.50
CA GLY A 125 8.89 -13.17 -9.29
C GLY A 125 7.92 -12.46 -10.23
N ALA A 126 7.26 -13.22 -11.12
CA ALA A 126 6.29 -12.67 -12.05
C ALA A 126 5.10 -11.99 -11.36
N ALA A 127 4.62 -12.57 -10.25
CA ALA A 127 3.53 -11.96 -9.47
C ALA A 127 3.97 -10.63 -8.83
N ALA A 128 5.18 -10.56 -8.27
CA ALA A 128 5.71 -9.36 -7.66
C ALA A 128 5.98 -8.26 -8.70
N ASP A 129 6.47 -8.61 -9.89
CA ASP A 129 6.67 -7.66 -10.99
C ASP A 129 5.34 -7.07 -11.48
N ALA A 130 4.31 -7.91 -11.65
CA ALA A 130 2.98 -7.46 -12.04
C ALA A 130 2.36 -6.53 -10.98
N LEU A 131 2.49 -6.87 -9.70
CA LEU A 131 2.02 -6.04 -8.59
C LEU A 131 2.76 -4.70 -8.52
N ALA A 132 4.09 -4.72 -8.67
CA ALA A 132 4.90 -3.50 -8.66
C ALA A 132 4.55 -2.56 -9.82
N ALA A 133 4.32 -3.11 -11.02
CA ALA A 133 3.89 -2.33 -12.18
C ALA A 133 2.50 -1.70 -11.99
N ALA A 134 1.54 -2.45 -11.44
CA ALA A 134 0.20 -1.94 -11.14
C ALA A 134 0.26 -0.78 -10.13
N PHE A 135 0.96 -0.97 -9.01
CA PHE A 135 1.14 0.12 -8.04
C PHE A 135 1.91 1.31 -8.60
N ALA A 136 2.90 1.11 -9.47
CA ALA A 136 3.62 2.24 -10.06
C ALA A 136 2.69 3.16 -10.87
N THR A 137 1.78 2.59 -11.67
CA THR A 137 0.78 3.35 -12.43
C THR A 137 -0.22 4.04 -11.49
N HIS A 138 -0.82 3.28 -10.59
CA HIS A 138 -1.83 3.73 -9.65
C HIS A 138 -1.35 4.92 -8.79
N LEU A 139 -0.22 4.73 -8.09
CA LEU A 139 0.32 5.76 -7.19
C LEU A 139 0.75 7.02 -7.94
N ALA A 140 1.22 6.88 -9.19
CA ALA A 140 1.63 8.03 -10.00
C ALA A 140 0.43 8.91 -10.41
N GLU A 141 -0.72 8.31 -10.74
CA GLU A 141 -1.92 9.07 -11.08
C GLU A 141 -2.49 9.80 -9.86
N GLU A 142 -2.54 9.13 -8.71
CA GLU A 142 -2.97 9.73 -7.45
C GLU A 142 -2.07 10.90 -7.03
N GLU A 143 -0.75 10.71 -7.07
CA GLU A 143 0.23 11.77 -6.74
C GLU A 143 0.13 12.97 -7.70
N ALA A 144 -0.21 12.72 -8.97
CA ALA A 144 -0.32 13.76 -9.99
C ALA A 144 -1.65 14.52 -9.97
N VAL A 145 -2.74 13.88 -9.53
CA VAL A 145 -4.11 14.43 -9.67
C VAL A 145 -4.83 14.53 -8.32
N VAL A 146 -4.88 13.45 -7.56
CA VAL A 146 -5.63 13.39 -6.30
C VAL A 146 -4.94 14.22 -5.22
N PHE A 147 -3.64 14.06 -5.01
CA PHE A 147 -2.91 14.75 -3.94
C PHE A 147 -2.93 16.28 -4.08
N PRO A 148 -2.73 16.88 -5.26
CA PRO A 148 -2.90 18.33 -5.44
C PRO A 148 -4.31 18.82 -5.12
N ALA A 149 -5.34 18.04 -5.45
CA ALA A 149 -6.73 18.38 -5.13
C ALA A 149 -6.99 18.34 -3.61
N VAL A 150 -6.38 17.38 -2.90
CA VAL A 150 -6.42 17.31 -1.43
C VAL A 150 -5.73 18.53 -0.81
N ALA A 151 -4.56 18.92 -1.33
CA ALA A 151 -3.75 20.00 -0.76
C ALA A 151 -4.46 21.37 -0.73
N VAL A 152 -5.46 21.57 -1.58
CA VAL A 152 -6.24 22.83 -1.65
C VAL A 152 -7.59 22.74 -0.95
N LEU A 153 -7.91 21.61 -0.30
CA LEU A 153 -9.15 21.49 0.47
C LEU A 153 -9.18 22.47 1.65
N PRO A 154 -10.38 22.91 2.06
CA PRO A 154 -10.54 23.72 3.26
C PRO A 154 -9.94 23.05 4.50
N ALA A 155 -9.39 23.85 5.42
CA ALA A 155 -8.75 23.34 6.64
C ALA A 155 -9.67 22.45 7.51
N HIS A 156 -10.98 22.70 7.50
CA HIS A 156 -11.95 21.89 8.24
C HIS A 156 -12.10 20.49 7.63
N ASP A 157 -12.07 20.36 6.30
CA ASP A 157 -12.10 19.07 5.61
C ASP A 157 -10.81 18.28 5.86
N LEU A 158 -9.66 18.94 5.76
CA LEU A 158 -8.36 18.32 6.07
C LEU A 158 -8.30 17.82 7.52
N ALA A 159 -8.87 18.56 8.47
CA ALA A 159 -8.95 18.14 9.87
C ALA A 159 -9.87 16.92 10.05
N ALA A 160 -11.02 16.91 9.38
CA ALA A 160 -11.95 15.77 9.41
C ALA A 160 -11.32 14.51 8.79
N ILE A 161 -10.65 14.63 7.65
CA ILE A 161 -9.93 13.52 7.01
C ILE A 161 -8.87 12.95 7.97
N ARG A 162 -8.03 13.79 8.59
CA ARG A 162 -7.03 13.30 9.58
C ARG A 162 -7.68 12.54 10.73
N ALA A 163 -8.80 13.04 11.26
CA ALA A 163 -9.52 12.36 12.34
C ALA A 163 -10.09 11.00 11.89
N GLU A 164 -10.66 10.93 10.69
CA GLU A 164 -11.16 9.68 10.10
C GLU A 164 -10.05 8.66 9.86
N MET A 165 -8.92 9.10 9.28
CA MET A 165 -7.72 8.29 9.09
C MET A 165 -7.26 7.74 10.44
N PHE A 166 -7.09 8.59 11.45
CA PHE A 166 -6.68 8.17 12.79
C PHE A 166 -7.65 7.18 13.42
N ALA A 167 -8.96 7.45 13.37
CA ALA A 167 -9.99 6.60 13.94
C ALA A 167 -9.98 5.18 13.35
N ARG A 168 -9.70 5.02 12.04
CA ARG A 168 -9.59 3.71 11.40
C ARG A 168 -8.43 2.86 11.90
N ARG A 169 -7.43 3.48 12.54
CA ARG A 169 -6.26 2.79 13.12
C ARG A 169 -6.39 2.60 14.63
N ALA A 170 -7.40 3.20 15.26
CA ALA A 170 -7.66 3.02 16.68
C ALA A 170 -8.21 1.60 16.94
N PRO A 171 -7.83 0.96 18.06
CA PRO A 171 -8.46 -0.29 18.46
C PRO A 171 -9.97 -0.07 18.70
N PRO A 172 -10.82 -1.08 18.44
CA PRO A 172 -12.24 -0.98 18.74
C PRO A 172 -12.44 -0.73 20.24
N SER A 173 -13.31 0.24 20.57
CA SER A 173 -13.72 0.56 21.94
C SER A 173 -14.53 -0.56 22.58
#